data_AF-A0A382QD65-F1
#
_entry.id   AF-A0A382QD65-F1
#
_cell.length_a   1.000
_cell.length_b   1.000
_cell.length_c   1.000
_cell.angle_alpha   90.00
_cell.angle_beta   90.00
_cell.angle_gamma   90.00
#
_symmetry.space_group_name_H-M   'P 1'
#
loop_
_entity.id
_entity.type
_entity.pdbx_description
1 polymer ?
#
loop_
_entity_poly.entity_id
_entity_poly.type
_entity_poly.pdbx_seq_one_letter_code
_entity_poly.pdbx_strand_id
1 'polypeptide(L)'
;VTPTRYPTQLRVASDSDRSQVISNGVLGMLLFVISETVLFGGMISGFLIIQATAPIWPPPGQPRLPVEATAFNTAVLFLSAFALANAHRHLKRMDRAGTEKALTWALALGAFFVLFQGYEWVQLI
;
A
#
# COMPACT_ATOMS: atom_id res chain seq x y z
N VAL A 1 -57.85 16.74 42.63
CA VAL A 1 -56.54 16.23 43.10
C VAL A 1 -56.48 14.75 42.77
N THR A 2 -55.80 14.40 41.67
CA THR A 2 -55.39 13.02 41.36
C THR A 2 -54.10 13.14 40.52
N PRO A 3 -52.96 12.54 40.94
CA PRO A 3 -51.69 12.74 40.27
C PRO A 3 -51.54 11.73 39.12
N THR A 4 -51.44 12.20 37.89
CA THR A 4 -51.03 11.33 36.77
C THR A 4 -49.51 11.31 36.69
N ARG A 5 -48.97 10.10 36.88
CA ARG A 5 -47.55 9.78 36.92
C ARG A 5 -46.89 10.15 35.60
N TYR A 6 -45.79 10.89 35.66
CA TYR A 6 -44.88 11.05 34.54
C TYR A 6 -44.18 9.70 34.32
N PRO A 7 -44.32 9.03 33.17
CA PRO A 7 -43.38 7.97 32.86
C PRO A 7 -42.04 8.65 32.60
N THR A 8 -41.08 8.42 33.49
CA THR A 8 -39.66 8.58 33.18
C THR A 8 -39.36 7.63 32.03
N GLN A 9 -39.60 8.11 30.81
CA GLN A 9 -38.97 7.58 29.62
C GLN A 9 -37.49 7.84 29.86
N LEU A 10 -36.82 6.83 30.43
CA LEU A 10 -35.39 6.71 30.34
C LEU A 10 -35.15 6.63 28.84
N ARG A 11 -34.93 7.80 28.23
CA ARG A 11 -34.32 7.94 26.93
C ARG A 11 -32.92 7.40 27.14
N VAL A 12 -32.81 6.06 27.20
CA VAL A 12 -31.62 5.32 26.82
C VAL A 12 -31.23 6.05 25.56
N ALA A 13 -30.16 6.85 25.68
CA ALA A 13 -29.66 7.66 24.60
C ALA A 13 -29.60 6.69 23.43
N SER A 14 -30.56 6.86 22.53
CA SER A 14 -30.74 6.03 21.36
C SER A 14 -29.37 5.97 20.75
N ASP A 15 -28.83 4.75 20.76
CA ASP A 15 -27.52 4.37 20.28
C ASP A 15 -27.06 5.41 19.28
N SER A 16 -26.12 6.25 19.70
CA SER A 16 -25.70 7.38 18.88
C SER A 16 -25.36 6.80 17.54
N ASP A 17 -26.09 7.24 16.51
CA ASP A 17 -25.82 7.00 15.11
C ASP A 17 -24.42 7.53 14.84
N ARG A 18 -23.41 6.73 15.24
CA ARG A 18 -22.02 6.94 14.92
C ARG A 18 -21.95 6.54 13.47
N SER A 19 -22.40 7.45 12.61
CA SER A 19 -22.04 7.45 11.21
C SER A 19 -20.52 7.33 11.17
N GLN A 20 -20.04 6.11 11.00
CA GLN A 20 -18.61 5.85 10.93
C GLN A 20 -18.15 6.55 9.67
N VAL A 21 -17.49 7.70 9.84
CA VAL A 21 -17.01 8.55 8.75
C VAL A 21 -16.09 7.77 7.80
N ILE A 22 -15.48 6.68 8.28
CA ILE A 22 -14.62 5.77 7.54
C ILE A 22 -14.99 4.32 7.88
N SER A 23 -15.09 3.45 6.86
CA SER A 23 -15.26 2.01 7.06
C SER A 23 -14.06 1.41 7.83
N ASN A 24 -14.33 0.51 8.78
CA ASN A 24 -13.29 -0.20 9.54
C ASN A 24 -12.22 -0.84 8.64
N GLY A 25 -12.59 -1.34 7.45
CA GLY A 25 -11.63 -1.92 6.49
C GLY A 25 -10.68 -0.88 5.89
N VAL A 26 -11.18 0.31 5.59
CA VAL A 26 -10.35 1.42 5.11
C VAL A 26 -9.42 1.91 6.22
N LEU A 27 -9.93 2.03 7.45
CA LEU A 27 -9.10 2.40 8.61
C LEU A 27 -7.99 1.37 8.84
N GLY A 28 -8.31 0.07 8.80
CA GLY A 28 -7.32 -1.00 8.94
C GLY A 28 -6.24 -0.95 7.86
N MET A 29 -6.63 -0.74 6.61
CA MET A 29 -5.68 -0.58 5.50
C MET A 29 -4.78 0.65 5.67
N LEU A 30 -5.34 1.78 6.12
CA LEU A 30 -4.55 2.99 6.39
C LEU A 30 -3.52 2.77 7.50
N LEU A 31 -3.94 2.15 8.61
CA LEU A 31 -3.03 1.84 9.72
C LEU A 31 -1.90 0.90 9.27
N PHE A 32 -2.23 -0.11 8.45
CA PHE A 32 -1.25 -1.03 7.88
C PHE A 32 -0.23 -0.30 7.00
N VAL A 33 -0.68 0.54 6.06
CA VAL A 33 0.22 1.34 5.19
C VAL A 33 1.10 2.28 6.00
N ILE A 34 0.56 2.90 7.06
CA ILE A 34 1.34 3.76 7.95
C ILE A 34 2.42 2.94 8.67
N SER A 35 2.09 1.74 9.18
CA SER A 35 3.08 0.89 9.85
C SER A 35 4.20 0.46 8.91
N GLU A 36 3.88 0.07 7.67
CA GLU A 36 4.88 -0.26 6.65
C GLU A 36 5.75 0.95 6.30
N THR A 37 5.14 2.14 6.18
CA THR A 37 5.89 3.39 5.91
C THR A 37 6.91 3.69 7.01
N VAL A 38 6.53 3.51 8.29
CA VAL A 38 7.46 3.70 9.41
C VAL A 38 8.56 2.63 9.39
N LEU A 39 8.22 1.38 9.10
CA LEU A 39 9.19 0.28 8.98
C LEU A 39 10.26 0.58 7.91
N PHE A 40 9.84 0.89 6.68
CA PHE A 40 10.75 1.25 5.59
C PHE A 40 11.52 2.54 5.89
N GLY A 41 10.88 3.54 6.52
CA GLY A 41 11.54 4.77 6.97
C GLY A 41 12.68 4.48 7.95
N GLY A 42 12.48 3.57 8.90
CA GLY A 42 13.52 3.11 9.82
C GLY A 42 14.68 2.41 9.10
N MET A 43 14.38 1.52 8.15
CA MET A 43 15.40 0.84 7.34
C MET A 43 16.23 1.82 6.50
N ILE A 44 15.59 2.78 5.82
CA ILE A 44 16.26 3.82 5.03
C ILE A 44 17.12 4.70 5.93
N SER A 45 16.59 5.12 7.09
CA SER A 45 17.36 5.89 8.08
C SER A 45 18.63 5.14 8.52
N GLY A 46 18.50 3.86 8.87
CA GLY A 46 19.65 3.01 9.22
C GLY A 46 20.69 2.94 8.10
N PHE A 47 20.25 2.76 6.85
CA PHE A 47 21.14 2.78 5.67
C PHE A 47 21.88 4.12 5.54
N LEU A 48 21.17 5.25 5.65
CA LEU A 48 21.76 6.58 5.51
C LEU A 48 22.77 6.89 6.63
N ILE A 49 22.50 6.46 7.87
CA ILE A 49 23.42 6.62 9.00
C ILE A 49 24.72 5.83 8.74
N ILE A 50 24.60 4.57 8.31
CA ILE A 50 25.76 3.72 7.99
C ILE A 50 26.56 4.34 6.84
N GLN A 51 25.88 4.79 5.77
CA GLN A 51 26.52 5.43 4.64
C GLN A 51 27.26 6.71 5.05
N ALA A 52 26.65 7.56 5.89
CA ALA A 52 27.22 8.84 6.30
C ALA A 52 28.42 8.69 7.26
N THR A 53 28.51 7.58 7.99
CA THR A 53 29.58 7.30 8.95
C THR A 53 30.69 6.42 8.36
N ALA A 54 30.47 5.84 7.18
CA ALA A 54 31.46 5.00 6.50
C ALA A 54 32.65 5.85 6.00
N PRO A 55 33.91 5.44 6.26
CA PRO A 55 35.09 6.14 5.76
C PRO A 55 35.18 6.19 4.22
N ILE A 56 34.65 5.17 3.54
CA ILE A 56 34.60 5.03 2.08
C ILE A 56 33.26 4.39 1.73
N TRP A 57 32.53 5.00 0.79
CA TRP A 57 31.28 4.46 0.27
C TRP A 57 31.19 4.59 -1.26
N PRO A 58 30.77 3.54 -1.99
CA PRO A 58 30.47 2.19 -1.51
C PRO A 58 31.73 1.41 -1.08
N PRO A 59 31.60 0.41 -0.20
CA PRO A 59 32.71 -0.48 0.18
C PRO A 59 33.41 -1.12 -1.02
N PRO A 60 34.74 -1.31 -0.96
CA PRO A 60 35.49 -1.99 -2.01
C PRO A 60 34.99 -3.42 -2.25
N GLY A 61 34.92 -3.84 -3.51
CA GLY A 61 34.49 -5.19 -3.88
C GLY A 61 32.97 -5.40 -3.90
N GLN A 62 32.18 -4.37 -3.64
CA GLN A 62 30.72 -4.47 -3.78
C GLN A 62 30.31 -4.49 -5.27
N PRO A 63 29.44 -5.41 -5.70
CA PRO A 63 28.80 -5.35 -7.01
C PRO A 63 28.15 -3.99 -7.24
N ARG A 64 28.32 -3.43 -8.44
CA ARG A 64 27.69 -2.15 -8.78
C ARG A 64 26.21 -2.40 -9.03
N LEU A 65 25.38 -1.44 -8.63
CA LEU A 65 23.94 -1.52 -8.86
C LEU A 65 23.65 -1.59 -10.38
N PRO A 66 22.82 -2.54 -10.85
CA PRO A 66 22.42 -2.61 -12.25
C PRO A 66 21.35 -1.55 -12.53
N VAL A 67 21.78 -0.28 -12.63
CA VAL A 67 20.88 0.90 -12.69
C VAL A 67 19.85 0.78 -13.81
N GLU A 68 20.24 0.32 -15.00
CA GLU A 68 19.35 0.19 -16.15
C GLU A 68 18.25 -0.85 -15.92
N ALA A 69 18.62 -2.01 -15.39
CA ALA A 69 17.69 -3.09 -15.11
C ALA A 69 16.75 -2.74 -13.94
N THR A 70 17.28 -2.10 -12.90
CA THR A 70 16.48 -1.54 -11.79
C THR A 70 15.49 -0.47 -12.28
N ALA A 71 15.92 0.43 -13.17
CA ALA A 71 15.07 1.47 -13.74
C ALA A 71 13.98 0.87 -14.64
N PHE A 72 14.32 -0.12 -15.46
CA PHE A 72 13.35 -0.87 -16.26
C PHE A 72 12.30 -1.55 -15.37
N ASN A 73 12.74 -2.26 -14.32
CA ASN A 73 11.82 -2.94 -13.42
C ASN A 73 10.91 -1.96 -12.66
N THR A 74 11.44 -0.78 -12.32
CA THR A 74 10.66 0.33 -11.73
C THR A 74 9.60 0.84 -12.70
N ALA A 75 9.91 0.98 -14.00
CA ALA A 75 8.94 1.36 -15.01
C ALA A 75 7.81 0.31 -15.12
N VAL A 76 8.13 -0.98 -15.04
CA VAL A 76 7.14 -2.06 -15.03
C VAL A 76 6.21 -1.95 -13.81
N LEU A 77 6.76 -1.63 -12.63
CA LEU A 77 5.96 -1.40 -11.43
C LEU A 77 4.98 -0.21 -11.59
N PHE A 78 5.44 0.89 -12.20
CA PHE A 78 4.55 2.02 -12.53
C PHE A 78 3.45 1.63 -13.53
N LEU A 79 3.77 0.82 -14.53
CA LEU A 79 2.77 0.30 -15.48
C LEU A 79 1.73 -0.59 -14.79
N SER A 80 2.14 -1.40 -13.80
CA SER A 80 1.21 -2.17 -12.96
C SER A 80 0.24 -1.25 -12.20
N ALA A 81 0.75 -0.18 -11.58
CA ALA A 81 -0.09 0.80 -10.89
C ALA A 81 -1.07 1.52 -11.85
N PHE A 82 -0.63 1.83 -13.07
CA PHE A 82 -1.51 2.39 -14.10
C PHE A 82 -2.62 1.41 -14.52
N ALA A 83 -2.28 0.13 -14.71
CA ALA A 83 -3.27 -0.91 -15.01
C ALA A 83 -4.31 -1.05 -13.90
N LEU A 84 -3.89 -0.99 -12.63
CA LEU A 84 -4.80 -0.98 -11.47
C LEU A 84 -5.69 0.27 -11.45
N ALA A 85 -5.13 1.45 -11.73
CA ALA A 85 -5.91 2.68 -11.83
C ALA A 85 -6.94 2.60 -12.97
N ASN A 86 -6.61 1.93 -14.08
CA ASN A 86 -7.56 1.67 -15.15
C ASN A 86 -8.65 0.66 -14.73
N ALA A 87 -8.29 -0.39 -14.00
CA ALA A 87 -9.26 -1.35 -13.44
C ALA A 87 -10.30 -0.64 -12.56
N HIS A 88 -9.87 0.32 -11.74
CA HIS A 88 -10.76 1.17 -10.94
C HIS A 88 -11.72 2.01 -11.81
N ARG A 89 -11.25 2.54 -12.94
CA ARG A 89 -12.11 3.28 -13.88
C ARG A 89 -13.15 2.38 -14.54
N HIS A 90 -12.78 1.18 -14.96
CA HIS A 90 -13.72 0.19 -15.49
C HIS A 90 -14.75 -0.23 -14.43
N LEU A 91 -14.30 -0.40 -13.18
CA LEU A 91 -15.18 -0.77 -12.06
C LEU A 91 -16.24 0.30 -11.80
N LYS A 92 -15.86 1.58 -11.84
CA LYS A 92 -16.81 2.71 -11.73
C LYS A 92 -17.84 2.77 -12.86
N ARG A 93 -17.53 2.19 -14.03
CA ARG A 93 -18.44 2.09 -15.18
C ARG A 93 -19.24 0.78 -15.18
N MET A 94 -19.11 -0.04 -14.15
CA MET A 94 -19.69 -1.39 -14.06
C MET A 94 -19.26 -2.32 -15.22
N ASP A 95 -18.11 -2.05 -15.84
CA ASP A 95 -17.53 -2.87 -16.90
C ASP A 95 -16.67 -3.99 -16.29
N ARG A 96 -17.33 -5.12 -15.98
CA ARG A 96 -16.69 -6.27 -15.31
C ARG A 96 -15.56 -6.87 -16.15
N ALA A 97 -15.75 -7.04 -17.44
CA ALA A 97 -14.74 -7.63 -18.32
C ALA A 97 -13.49 -6.73 -18.41
N GLY A 98 -13.69 -5.40 -18.49
CA GLY A 98 -12.60 -4.43 -18.44
C GLY A 98 -11.86 -4.44 -17.10
N THR A 99 -12.59 -4.52 -15.98
CA THR A 99 -12.00 -4.62 -14.64
C THR A 99 -11.16 -5.88 -14.46
N GLU A 100 -11.70 -7.05 -14.81
CA GLU A 100 -10.99 -8.33 -14.69
C GLU A 100 -9.71 -8.31 -15.56
N LYS A 101 -9.82 -7.92 -16.83
CA LYS A 101 -8.66 -7.81 -17.72
C LYS A 101 -7.58 -6.87 -17.18
N ALA A 102 -7.97 -5.68 -16.73
CA ALA A 102 -7.01 -4.70 -16.22
C ALA A 102 -6.35 -5.16 -14.91
N LEU A 103 -7.09 -5.85 -14.03
CA LEU A 103 -6.55 -6.42 -12.81
C LEU A 103 -5.58 -7.58 -13.08
N THR A 104 -5.90 -8.45 -14.05
CA THR A 104 -4.97 -9.51 -14.49
C THR A 104 -3.66 -8.92 -15.01
N TRP A 105 -3.71 -7.84 -15.79
CA TRP A 105 -2.49 -7.14 -16.24
C TRP A 105 -1.71 -6.52 -15.08
N ALA A 106 -2.39 -5.86 -14.14
CA ALA A 106 -1.74 -5.29 -12.96
C ALA A 106 -1.01 -6.38 -12.15
N LEU A 107 -1.66 -7.51 -11.92
CA LEU A 107 -1.08 -8.66 -11.22
C LEU A 107 0.09 -9.28 -12.01
N ALA A 108 -0.05 -9.47 -13.32
CA ALA A 108 0.99 -10.03 -14.17
C ALA A 108 2.26 -9.16 -14.18
N LEU A 109 2.10 -7.84 -14.32
CA LEU A 109 3.21 -6.88 -14.26
C LEU A 109 3.86 -6.84 -12.87
N GLY A 110 3.06 -6.92 -11.80
CA GLY A 110 3.57 -6.99 -10.44
C GLY A 110 4.33 -8.30 -10.15
N ALA A 111 3.83 -9.43 -10.64
CA ALA A 111 4.50 -10.72 -10.53
C ALA A 111 5.82 -10.73 -11.32
N PHE A 112 5.81 -10.17 -12.54
CA PHE A 112 7.03 -9.97 -13.31
C PHE A 112 8.05 -9.15 -12.53
N PHE A 113 7.64 -8.05 -11.89
CA PHE A 113 8.52 -7.21 -11.08
C PHE A 113 9.24 -7.99 -9.99
N VAL A 114 8.50 -8.81 -9.22
CA VAL A 114 9.05 -9.62 -8.13
C VAL A 114 9.99 -10.70 -8.66
N LEU A 115 9.63 -11.39 -9.75
CA LEU A 115 10.44 -12.44 -10.35
C LEU A 115 11.74 -11.89 -10.95
N PHE A 116 11.66 -10.74 -11.63
CA PHE A 116 12.82 -10.07 -12.19
C PHE A 116 13.80 -9.65 -11.07
N GLN A 117 13.28 -9.05 -9.99
CA GLN A 117 14.10 -8.69 -8.83
C GLN A 117 14.72 -9.94 -8.19
N GLY A 118 13.95 -11.02 -8.03
CA GLY A 118 14.47 -12.29 -7.49
C GLY A 118 15.58 -12.89 -8.34
N TYR A 119 15.48 -12.78 -9.67
CA TYR A 119 16.53 -13.21 -10.59
C TYR A 119 17.82 -12.40 -10.43
N GLU A 120 17.73 -11.06 -10.39
CA GLU A 120 18.90 -10.20 -10.14
C GLU A 120 19.60 -10.56 -8.83
N TRP A 121 18.81 -10.76 -7.77
CA TRP A 121 19.33 -11.14 -6.45
C TRP A 121 20.07 -12.47 -6.44
N VAL A 122 19.56 -13.49 -7.14
CA VAL A 122 20.22 -14.80 -7.23
C VAL A 122 21.52 -14.71 -8.03
N GLN A 123 21.56 -13.88 -9.07
CA GLN A 123 22.73 -13.71 -9.91
C GLN A 123 23.78 -12.77 -9.31
N LEU A 124 23.43 -11.98 -8.28
CA LEU A 124 24.26 -10.90 -7.72
C LEU A 124 24.73 -9.90 -8.80
N ILE A 125 23.91 -9.72 -9.84
CA ILE A 125 24.12 -8.76 -10.92
C ILE A 125 23.36 -7.48 -10.60
#